data_AF-A0A257NMV1-F1
#
_entry.id   AF-A0A257NMV1-F1
#
_cell.length_a   1.000
_cell.length_b   1.000
_cell.length_c   1.000
_cell.angle_alpha   90.00
_cell.angle_beta   90.00
_cell.angle_gamma   90.00
#
_symmetry.space_group_name_H-M   'P 1'
#
loop_
_entity.id
_entity.type
_entity.pdbx_description
1 polymer ?
#
loop_
_entity_poly.entity_id
_entity_poly.type
_entity_poly.pdbx_seq_one_letter_code
_entity_poly.pdbx_strand_id
1 'polypeptide(L)' 'GLHALSDDESVFFKKMSEIYEGKMGFPFVVAISGLSQREIFQALELRCHGNPINELAVAIDELIKVAFIRISKLIPD' A
#
# COMPACT_ATOMS: atom_id res chain seq x y z
N GLY A 1 1.08 -10.35 5.71
CA GLY A 1 0.57 -8.99 5.46
C GLY A 1 -0.76 -8.83 6.15
N LEU A 2 -0.97 -7.68 6.81
CA LEU A 2 -2.18 -7.12 7.48
C LEU A 2 -3.13 -8.05 8.29
N HIS A 3 -3.02 -9.37 8.23
CA HIS A 3 -3.83 -10.36 8.97
C HIS A 3 -3.48 -10.44 10.46
N ALA A 4 -2.45 -9.72 10.90
CA ALA A 4 -1.96 -9.74 12.28
C ALA A 4 -1.98 -8.35 12.93
N LEU A 5 -2.77 -7.42 12.39
CA LEU A 5 -2.95 -6.10 13.02
C LEU A 5 -3.72 -6.24 14.32
N SER A 6 -3.29 -5.52 15.36
CA SER A 6 -4.16 -5.25 16.50
C SER A 6 -5.31 -4.32 16.09
N ASP A 7 -6.32 -4.21 16.95
CA ASP A 7 -7.46 -3.31 16.72
C ASP A 7 -6.98 -1.85 16.59
N ASP A 8 -6.04 -1.42 17.46
CA ASP A 8 -5.47 -0.08 17.43
C ASP A 8 -4.69 0.20 16.13
N GLU A 9 -3.90 -0.77 15.67
CA GLU A 9 -3.13 -0.65 14.43
C GLU A 9 -4.03 -0.61 13.19
N SER A 10 -5.14 -1.36 13.22
CA SER A 10 -6.15 -1.34 12.16
C SER A 10 -6.85 0.01 12.07
N VAL A 11 -7.22 0.60 13.21
CA VAL A 11 -7.81 1.94 13.27
C VAL A 11 -6.84 3.00 12.76
N PHE A 12 -5.57 2.93 13.18
CA PHE A 12 -4.55 3.86 12.72
C PHE A 12 -4.31 3.74 11.21
N PHE A 13 -4.15 2.52 10.69
CA PHE A 13 -3.93 2.28 9.28
C PHE A 13 -5.09 2.79 8.43
N LYS A 14 -6.34 2.55 8.88
CA LYS A 14 -7.54 3.05 8.21
C LYS A 14 -7.54 4.58 8.16
N LYS A 15 -7.29 5.25 9.28
CA LYS A 15 -7.23 6.72 9.35
C LYS A 15 -6.15 7.30 8.42
N MET A 16 -4.98 6.67 8.36
CA MET A 16 -3.91 7.09 7.46
C MET A 16 -4.26 6.85 5.99
N SER A 17 -4.92 5.75 5.68
CA SER A 17 -5.40 5.45 4.33
C SER A 17 -6.45 6.47 3.86
N GLU A 18 -7.35 6.89 4.75
CA GLU A 18 -8.35 7.95 4.45
C GLU A 18 -7.67 9.31 4.19
N ILE A 19 -6.67 9.67 4.99
CA ILE A 19 -5.89 10.91 4.76
C ILE A 19 -5.12 10.83 3.44
N TYR A 20 -4.49 9.69 3.16
CA TYR A 20 -3.81 9.44 1.89
C TYR A 20 -4.77 9.64 0.72
N GLU A 21 -5.93 8.97 0.73
CA GLU A 21 -6.90 9.02 -0.36
C GLU A 21 -7.48 10.42 -0.54
N GLY A 22 -7.75 11.14 0.54
CA GLY A 22 -8.17 12.54 0.49
C GLY A 22 -7.13 13.47 -0.14
N LYS A 23 -5.83 13.20 0.06
CA LYS A 23 -4.74 14.02 -0.51
C LYS A 23 -4.39 13.62 -1.96
N MET A 24 -4.36 12.32 -2.24
CA MET A 24 -3.87 11.77 -3.51
C MET A 24 -4.98 11.56 -4.54
N GLY A 25 -6.23 11.40 -4.11
CA GLY A 25 -7.40 11.15 -4.97
C GLY A 25 -7.58 9.69 -5.39
N PHE A 26 -6.85 8.75 -4.78
CA PHE A 26 -6.96 7.31 -5.02
C PHE A 26 -6.48 6.52 -3.80
N PRO A 27 -6.90 5.25 -3.62
CA PRO A 27 -6.54 4.45 -2.45
C PRO A 27 -5.04 4.11 -2.43
N PHE A 28 -4.50 3.93 -1.23
CA PHE A 28 -3.12 3.50 -1.07
C PHE A 28 -2.89 2.08 -1.62
N VAL A 29 -1.90 1.95 -2.52
CA VAL A 29 -1.53 0.67 -3.14
C VAL A 29 -0.07 0.36 -2.84
N VAL A 30 0.20 -0.84 -2.30
CA VAL A 30 1.54 -1.38 -2.08
C VAL A 30 1.55 -2.90 -2.21
N ALA A 31 2.57 -3.44 -2.86
CA ALA A 31 2.81 -4.87 -2.93
C ALA A 31 3.36 -5.39 -1.60
N ILE A 32 2.54 -6.13 -0.87
CA ILE A 32 2.86 -6.59 0.50
C ILE A 32 3.82 -7.81 0.54
N SER A 33 4.17 -8.40 -0.59
CA SER A 33 5.03 -9.59 -0.64
C SER A 33 6.44 -9.25 -0.18
N GLY A 34 6.88 -9.83 0.93
CA GLY A 34 8.21 -9.59 1.50
C GLY A 34 8.31 -8.36 2.41
N LEU A 35 7.21 -7.61 2.62
CA LEU A 35 7.18 -6.47 3.53
C LEU A 35 6.65 -6.87 4.90
N SER A 36 7.32 -6.36 5.95
CA SER A 36 6.80 -6.34 7.29
C SER A 36 5.69 -5.29 7.43
N GLN A 37 4.86 -5.45 8.45
CA GLN A 37 3.85 -4.47 8.80
C GLN A 37 4.44 -3.08 9.04
N ARG A 38 5.57 -3.01 9.74
CA ARG A 38 6.21 -1.73 10.08
C ARG A 38 6.67 -0.99 8.83
N GLU A 39 7.17 -1.71 7.83
CA GLU A 39 7.54 -1.14 6.52
C GLU A 39 6.32 -0.64 5.74
N ILE A 40 5.18 -1.35 5.80
CA ILE A 40 3.94 -0.89 5.16
C ILE A 40 3.46 0.44 5.78
N PHE A 41 3.51 0.56 7.11
CA PHE A 41 3.10 1.79 7.80
C PHE A 41 4.04 2.95 7.48
N GLN A 42 5.35 2.71 7.48
CA GLN A 42 6.34 3.72 7.07
C GLN A 42 6.17 4.15 5.62
N ALA A 43 5.86 3.22 4.71
CA ALA A 43 5.59 3.53 3.32
C ALA A 43 4.34 4.41 3.17
N LEU A 44 3.27 4.10 3.89
CA LEU A 44 2.05 4.91 3.90
C LEU A 44 2.31 6.32 4.45
N GLU A 45 3.01 6.44 5.57
CA GLU A 45 3.37 7.73 6.17
C GLU A 45 4.25 8.57 5.23
N LEU A 46 5.31 7.99 4.70
CA LEU A 46 6.23 8.68 3.79
C LEU A 46 5.50 9.16 2.52
N ARG A 47 4.67 8.30 1.93
CA ARG A 47 3.94 8.60 0.70
C ARG A 47 2.83 9.62 0.93
N CYS A 48 2.18 9.62 2.10
CA CYS A 48 1.27 10.69 2.51
C CYS A 48 1.92 12.08 2.47
N HIS A 49 3.23 12.21 2.75
CA HIS A 49 3.93 13.49 2.69
C HIS A 49 4.41 13.89 1.27
N GLY A 50 4.34 12.98 0.30
CA GLY A 50 4.78 13.20 -1.08
C GLY A 50 3.90 14.16 -1.90
N ASN A 51 4.30 14.33 -3.16
CA ASN A 51 3.57 15.08 -4.18
C ASN A 51 2.64 14.13 -4.97
N PRO A 52 1.35 14.48 -5.20
CA PRO A 52 0.40 13.63 -5.92
C PRO A 52 0.85 13.15 -7.31
N ILE A 53 1.57 13.98 -8.08
CA ILE A 53 2.01 13.63 -9.44
C ILE A 53 3.04 12.48 -9.39
N ASN A 54 4.03 12.59 -8.51
CA ASN A 54 5.04 11.55 -8.33
C ASN A 54 4.42 10.29 -7.73
N GLU A 55 3.47 10.49 -6.81
CA GLU A 55 2.80 9.40 -6.12
C GLU A 55 1.96 8.53 -7.05
N LEU A 56 1.36 9.13 -8.09
CA LEU A 56 0.63 8.37 -9.11
C LEU A 56 1.53 7.35 -9.82
N ALA A 57 2.75 7.74 -10.20
CA ALA A 57 3.70 6.83 -10.83
C ALA A 57 4.08 5.68 -9.88
N VAL A 58 4.36 5.99 -8.61
CA VAL A 58 4.67 4.99 -7.58
C VAL A 58 3.50 4.03 -7.38
N ALA A 59 2.27 4.54 -7.31
CA ALA A 59 1.08 3.71 -7.12
C ALA A 59 0.80 2.77 -8.31
N ILE A 60 1.06 3.23 -9.53
CA ILE A 60 0.94 2.40 -10.74
C ILE A 60 1.97 1.26 -10.71
N ASP A 61 3.23 1.55 -10.35
CA ASP A 61 4.27 0.51 -10.23
C ASP A 61 3.90 -0.53 -9.18
N GLU A 62 3.40 -0.10 -8.02
CA GLU A 62 2.90 -1.00 -6.98
C GLU A 62 1.70 -1.84 -7.45
N LEU A 63 0.77 -1.24 -8.20
CA LEU A 63 -0.37 -1.95 -8.78
C LEU A 63 0.09 -3.03 -9.78
N ILE A 64 1.06 -2.72 -10.63
CA ILE A 64 1.66 -3.67 -11.58
C ILE A 64 2.33 -4.82 -10.81
N LYS A 65 3.08 -4.54 -9.74
CA LYS A 65 3.66 -5.59 -8.88
C LYS A 65 2.59 -6.50 -8.28
N VAL A 66 1.49 -5.93 -7.75
CA VAL A 66 0.36 -6.70 -7.22
C VAL A 66 -0.26 -7.58 -8.31
N ALA A 67 -0.46 -7.03 -9.52
CA ALA A 67 -0.98 -7.78 -10.65
C ALA A 67 -0.05 -8.93 -11.06
N PHE A 68 1.26 -8.67 -11.16
CA PHE A 68 2.27 -9.68 -11.45
C PHE A 68 2.25 -10.81 -10.42
N ILE A 69 2.31 -10.48 -9.12
CA ILE A 69 2.25 -11.47 -8.03
C ILE A 69 0.99 -12.34 -8.13
N ARG A 70 -0.15 -11.75 -8.49
CA ARG A 70 -1.41 -12.49 -8.66
C ARG A 70 -1.34 -13.43 -9.86
N ILE A 71 -0.85 -12.95 -11.00
CA ILE A 71 -0.72 -13.76 -12.23
C ILE A 71 0.26 -14.90 -12.01
N SER A 72 1.42 -14.67 -11.39
CA SER A 72 2.41 -15.71 -11.12
C SER A 72 1.89 -16.82 -10.21
N LYS A 73 0.88 -16.56 -9.36
CA LYS A 73 0.21 -17.60 -8.56
C LYS A 73 -0.78 -18.44 -9.36
N LEU A 74 -1.19 -17.99 -10.54
CA LEU A 74 -2.14 -18.69 -11.42
C LEU A 74 -1.43 -19.56 -12.46
N ILE A 75 -0.15 -19.31 -12.74
CA ILE A 75 0.64 -20.08 -13.69
C ILE A 75 1.46 -21.12 -12.90
N PRO A 76 1.22 -22.43 -13.09
CA PRO A 76 2.07 -23.46 -12.52
C PRO A 76 3.46 -23.45 -13.18
N ASP A 77 4.48 -23.86 -12.41
CA ASP A 77 5.89 -23.94 -12.83
C ASP A 77 6.10 -24.80 -14.09
#